data_AF-A0A9E4F474-F1
#
_entry.id   AF-A0A9E4F474-F1
#
_cell.length_a   1.000
_cell.length_b   1.000
_cell.length_c   1.000
_cell.angle_alpha   90.00
_cell.angle_beta   90.00
_cell.angle_gamma   90.00
#
_symmetry.space_group_name_H-M   'P 1'
#
loop_
_entity.id
_entity.type
_entity.pdbx_description
1 polymer ?
#
loop_
_entity_poly.entity_id
_entity_poly.type
_entity_poly.pdbx_seq_one_letter_code
_entity_poly.pdbx_strand_id
1 'polypeptide(L)'
;MDLREHVYEVFARKARGDRLFHIGWVDAFDDETARIHAWTTYSEEKWFEMVVVRRDKLVAVNRWGAGFDSGAGSGSDTRSGSVR
;
A
#
# COMPACT_ATOMS: atom_id res chain seq x y z
N MET A 1 3.38 -21.31 14.83
CA MET A 1 3.00 -20.68 13.54
C MET A 1 1.72 -19.91 13.81
N ASP A 2 1.68 -18.63 13.45
CA ASP A 2 0.42 -17.89 13.46
C ASP A 2 -0.46 -18.48 12.35
N LEU A 3 -1.64 -18.98 12.70
CA LEU A 3 -2.56 -19.64 11.77
C LEU A 3 -3.57 -18.64 11.18
N ARG A 4 -3.35 -17.34 11.41
CA ARG A 4 -4.21 -16.28 10.87
C ARG A 4 -3.70 -15.83 9.51
N GLU A 5 -4.60 -15.72 8.55
CA GLU A 5 -4.30 -15.06 7.29
C GLU A 5 -4.04 -13.56 7.55
N HIS A 6 -3.01 -13.05 6.91
CA HIS A 6 -2.65 -11.65 6.89
C HIS A 6 -2.86 -11.10 5.48
N VAL A 7 -3.24 -9.82 5.40
CA VAL A 7 -3.32 -9.11 4.12
C VAL A 7 -1.94 -8.60 3.73
N TYR A 8 -1.52 -8.91 2.51
CA TYR A 8 -0.31 -8.39 1.88
C TYR A 8 -0.69 -7.49 0.71
N GLU A 9 -0.10 -6.29 0.66
CA GLU A 9 -0.17 -5.42 -0.51
C GLU A 9 0.88 -5.85 -1.52
N VAL A 10 0.53 -5.79 -2.80
CA VAL A 10 1.39 -6.16 -3.92
C VAL A 10 1.75 -4.92 -4.71
N PHE A 11 3.05 -4.74 -4.95
CA PHE A 11 3.57 -3.66 -5.76
C PHE A 11 4.46 -4.19 -6.88
N ALA A 12 4.47 -3.53 -8.03
CA ALA A 12 5.32 -3.92 -9.16
C ALA A 12 5.80 -2.74 -10.00
N ARG A 13 6.82 -2.99 -10.84
CA ARG A 13 7.32 -2.05 -11.86
C ARG A 13 7.80 -2.78 -13.11
N LYS A 14 7.75 -2.10 -14.26
CA LYS A 14 8.08 -2.68 -15.58
C LYS A 14 9.54 -2.51 -15.97
N ALA A 15 10.23 -1.50 -15.47
CA ALA A 15 11.65 -1.30 -15.71
C ALA A 15 12.41 -0.81 -14.48
N ARG A 16 13.74 -0.95 -14.53
CA ARG A 16 14.64 -0.36 -13.52
C ARG A 16 14.56 1.16 -13.57
N GLY A 17 14.29 1.78 -12.43
CA GLY A 17 14.16 3.23 -12.33
C GLY A 17 12.71 3.74 -12.40
N ASP A 18 11.77 2.88 -12.81
CA ASP A 18 10.35 3.18 -12.69
C ASP A 18 9.92 3.22 -11.22
N ARG A 19 8.85 3.97 -10.97
CA ARG A 19 8.14 3.96 -9.69
C ARG A 19 7.55 2.56 -9.44
N LEU A 20 7.56 2.16 -8.18
CA LEU A 20 6.82 0.99 -7.74
C LEU A 20 5.34 1.37 -7.61
N PHE A 21 4.47 0.65 -8.30
CA PHE A 21 3.03 0.90 -8.28
C PHE A 21 2.32 -0.17 -7.46
N HIS A 22 1.33 0.24 -6.67
CA HIS A 22 0.41 -0.70 -6.04
C HIS A 22 -0.49 -1.32 -7.10
N ILE A 23 -0.51 -2.65 -7.18
CA ILE A 23 -1.26 -3.40 -8.21
C ILE A 23 -2.38 -4.27 -7.64
N GLY A 24 -2.42 -4.46 -6.32
CA GLY A 24 -3.46 -5.25 -5.67
C GLY A 24 -3.01 -5.81 -4.33
N TRP A 25 -3.71 -6.82 -3.83
CA TRP A 25 -3.47 -7.42 -2.52
C TRP A 25 -3.79 -8.92 -2.54
N VAL A 26 -3.22 -9.67 -1.60
CA VAL A 26 -3.47 -11.11 -1.39
C VAL A 26 -3.58 -11.42 0.09
N ASP A 27 -4.34 -12.45 0.44
CA ASP A 27 -4.33 -13.07 1.76
C ASP A 27 -3.33 -14.23 1.80
N ALA A 28 -2.55 -14.33 2.88
CA ALA A 28 -1.59 -15.41 3.09
C ALA A 28 -1.22 -15.57 4.57
N PHE A 29 -0.82 -16.78 4.96
CA PHE A 29 -0.38 -17.09 6.32
C PHE A 29 1.03 -16.55 6.63
N ASP A 30 1.91 -16.50 5.64
CA ASP A 30 3.30 -16.09 5.77
C ASP A 30 3.84 -15.45 4.48
N ASP A 31 5.06 -14.90 4.57
CA ASP A 31 5.72 -14.19 3.47
C ASP A 31 6.01 -15.12 2.27
N GLU A 32 6.20 -16.43 2.50
CA GLU A 32 6.47 -17.39 1.42
C GLU A 32 5.21 -17.66 0.60
N THR A 33 4.10 -17.97 1.28
CA THR A 33 2.79 -18.15 0.67
C THR A 33 2.32 -16.88 -0.03
N ALA A 34 2.54 -15.71 0.57
CA ALA A 34 2.22 -14.42 -0.03
C ALA A 34 2.92 -14.20 -1.38
N ARG A 35 4.22 -14.55 -1.47
CA ARG A 35 4.99 -14.47 -2.73
C ARG A 35 4.42 -15.38 -3.80
N ILE A 36 4.06 -16.62 -3.44
CA ILE A 36 3.47 -17.59 -4.37
C ILE A 36 2.12 -17.07 -4.86
N HIS A 37 1.24 -16.65 -3.96
CA HIS A 37 -0.08 -16.11 -4.32
C HIS A 37 0.04 -14.89 -5.23
N ALA A 38 0.88 -13.91 -4.88
CA ALA A 38 1.09 -12.72 -5.73
C ALA A 38 1.62 -13.07 -7.12
N TRP A 39 2.56 -14.03 -7.21
CA TRP A 39 3.06 -14.51 -8.49
C TRP A 39 1.95 -15.18 -9.32
N THR A 40 1.17 -16.07 -8.72
CA THR A 40 0.06 -16.74 -9.40
C THR A 40 -1.01 -15.76 -9.88
N THR A 41 -1.30 -14.72 -9.11
CA THR A 41 -2.37 -13.76 -9.45
C THR A 41 -1.95 -12.68 -10.44
N TYR A 42 -0.70 -12.19 -10.37
CA TYR A 42 -0.30 -10.97 -11.10
C TYR A 42 0.82 -11.17 -12.13
N SER A 43 1.26 -12.41 -12.42
CA SER A 43 2.39 -12.67 -13.34
C SER A 43 2.09 -12.50 -14.84
N GLU A 44 0.88 -12.12 -15.24
CA GLU A 44 0.50 -11.95 -16.64
C GLU A 44 1.30 -10.85 -17.36
N GLU A 45 1.72 -9.84 -16.61
CA GLU A 45 2.57 -8.75 -17.10
C GLU A 45 4.06 -9.07 -16.91
N LYS A 46 4.90 -8.52 -17.81
CA LYS A 46 6.36 -8.65 -17.72
C LYS A 46 6.94 -7.69 -16.68
N TRP A 47 6.74 -7.99 -15.41
CA TRP A 47 7.31 -7.20 -14.32
C TRP A 47 8.83 -7.34 -14.25
N PHE A 48 9.53 -6.21 -14.11
CA PHE A 48 10.96 -6.22 -13.77
C PHE A 48 11.17 -6.60 -12.30
N GLU A 49 10.27 -6.13 -11.44
CA GLU A 49 10.27 -6.44 -10.01
C GLU A 49 8.83 -6.42 -9.50
N MET A 50 8.52 -7.38 -8.63
CA MET A 50 7.27 -7.47 -7.89
C MET A 50 7.60 -7.76 -6.43
N VAL A 51 6.97 -7.03 -5.51
CA VAL A 51 7.24 -7.05 -4.07
C VAL A 51 5.92 -7.17 -3.31
N VAL A 52 5.93 -7.93 -2.23
CA VAL A 52 4.81 -8.04 -1.30
C VAL A 52 5.19 -7.42 0.04
N VAL A 53 4.24 -6.72 0.67
CA VAL A 53 4.43 -6.10 1.98
C VAL A 53 3.20 -6.38 2.84
N ARG A 54 3.38 -6.92 4.05
CA ARG A 54 2.27 -7.06 5.00
C ARG A 54 1.64 -5.69 5.27
N ARG A 55 0.31 -5.61 5.20
CA ARG A 55 -0.43 -4.36 5.42
C ARG A 55 -0.18 -3.76 6.81
N ASP A 56 0.07 -4.59 7.81
CA ASP A 56 0.42 -4.16 9.18
C ASP A 56 1.82 -3.56 9.33
N LYS A 57 2.67 -3.64 8.29
CA LYS A 57 3.98 -2.98 8.24
C LYS A 57 3.94 -1.63 7.53
N LEU A 58 2.81 -1.26 6.92
CA LEU A 58 2.65 0.07 6.36
C LEU A 58 2.46 1.10 7.47
N VAL A 59 3.36 2.08 7.51
CA VAL A 59 3.29 3.21 8.43
C VAL A 59 2.60 4.36 7.71
N ALA A 60 1.40 4.69 8.17
CA ALA A 60 0.65 5.81 7.61
C ALA A 60 1.26 7.15 8.06
N VAL A 61 1.43 8.07 7.11
CA VAL A 61 2.05 9.39 7.37
C VAL A 61 1.03 10.41 7.87
N ASN A 62 -0.20 10.38 7.34
CA ASN A 62 -1.27 11.35 7.63
C ASN A 62 -2.48 10.72 8.35
N ARG A 63 -2.32 9.52 8.91
CA ARG A 63 -3.40 8.84 9.63
C ARG A 63 -3.02 8.69 11.10
N TRP A 64 -3.18 9.74 11.88
CA TRP A 64 -2.98 9.66 13.33
C TRP A 64 -4.29 9.37 14.08
N GLY A 65 -4.85 8.17 13.88
CA GLY A 65 -6.05 7.64 14.58
C GLY A 65 -7.39 8.35 14.29
N ALA A 66 -7.32 9.59 13.82
CA ALA A 66 -8.34 10.60 13.70
C ALA A 66 -7.58 11.80 13.06
N GLY A 67 -8.20 12.55 12.14
CA GLY A 67 -7.80 13.89 11.73
C GLY A 67 -6.31 14.17 11.38
N PHE A 68 -5.92 13.98 10.13
CA PHE A 68 -5.31 15.12 9.42
C PHE A 68 -6.41 16.00 8.79
N ASP A 69 -7.50 15.37 8.35
CA ASP A 69 -8.63 15.99 7.67
C ASP A 69 -9.96 15.80 8.42
N SER A 70 -10.03 16.16 9.71
CA SER A 70 -11.35 16.38 10.33
C SER A 70 -11.94 17.71 9.84
N GLY A 71 -12.09 17.85 8.52
CA GLY A 71 -12.96 18.81 7.87
C GLY A 71 -14.42 18.42 8.12
N ALA A 72 -14.84 18.36 9.39
CA ALA A 72 -16.22 18.61 9.71
C ALA A 72 -16.43 20.10 9.47
N GLY A 73 -16.94 20.43 8.28
CA GLY A 73 -17.29 21.79 7.92
C GLY A 73 -18.28 22.38 8.93
N SER A 74 -17.77 23.25 9.79
CA SER A 74 -18.53 24.40 10.27
C SER A 74 -17.70 25.62 9.88
N GLY A 75 -18.29 26.46 9.04
CA GLY A 75 -17.59 27.42 8.21
C GLY A 75 -16.89 28.56 8.94
N SER A 76 -16.29 29.39 8.08
CA SER A 76 -15.62 30.68 8.32
C SER A 76 -14.14 30.61 8.74
N ASP A 77 -13.28 30.90 7.76
CA ASP A 77 -12.47 32.13 7.69
C ASP A 77 -10.99 31.91 7.30
N THR A 78 -10.68 32.28 6.05
CA THR A 78 -9.45 32.88 5.49
C THR A 78 -8.05 32.50 6.03
N ARG A 79 -7.21 31.91 5.16
CA ARG A 79 -6.06 32.55 4.45
C ARG A 79 -5.19 31.51 3.75
N SER A 80 -5.08 31.66 2.43
CA SER A 80 -4.21 30.90 1.54
C SER A 80 -2.73 31.18 1.88
N GLY A 81 -2.00 30.14 2.27
CA GLY A 81 -0.55 30.18 2.51
C GLY A 81 0.17 29.28 1.51
N SER A 82 0.82 29.88 0.53
CA SER A 82 1.71 29.23 -0.44
C SER A 82 2.94 28.67 0.28
N VAL A 83 3.24 27.38 0.08
CA VAL A 83 4.52 26.77 0.48
C VAL A 83 5.40 26.70 -0.78
N ARG A 84 6.59 27.28 -0.65
CA ARG A 84 7.66 27.31 -1.65
C ARG A 84 8.39 25.97 -1.71
#